data_AF-A0A4P5SXE1-F1
#
_entry.id   AF-A0A4P5SXE1-F1
#
_cell.length_a   1.000
_cell.length_b   1.000
_cell.length_c   1.000
_cell.angle_alpha   90.00
_cell.angle_beta   90.00
_cell.angle_gamma   90.00
#
_symmetry.space_group_name_H-M   'P 1'
#
loop_
_entity.id
_entity.type
_entity.pdbx_description
1 polymer ?
#
loop_
_entity_poly.entity_id
_entity_poly.type
_entity_poly.pdbx_seq_one_letter_code
_entity_poly.pdbx_strand_id
1 'polypeptide(L)'
;MGAGNNLIVEHIIETEEWMHRLVCLLEPFDVFFIGLHCPLIELERREAARGDRRAGEAKQDYETTHNFGVYDLEITSMEPLESSVEAVISAWKARKLPSAFSRMAHDWSVRAIPKSSSA
;
A
#
# COMPACT_ATOMS: atom_id res chain seq x y z
N MET A 1 20.97 -8.62 -6.60
CA MET A 1 21.33 -7.94 -5.34
C MET A 1 21.08 -6.46 -5.52
N GLY A 2 20.41 -5.80 -4.56
CA GLY A 2 20.15 -4.36 -4.60
C GLY A 2 21.40 -3.52 -4.27
N ALA A 3 21.31 -2.20 -4.45
CA ALA A 3 22.42 -1.27 -4.20
C ALA A 3 22.71 -0.99 -2.71
N GLY A 4 22.00 -1.62 -1.77
CA GLY A 4 22.18 -1.43 -0.32
C GLY A 4 21.49 -0.19 0.27
N ASN A 5 20.66 0.51 -0.52
CA ASN A 5 19.93 1.70 -0.08
C ASN A 5 18.59 1.32 0.57
N ASN A 6 18.19 2.09 1.59
CA ASN A 6 16.83 2.08 2.12
C ASN A 6 15.99 3.09 1.35
N LEU A 7 14.87 2.67 0.78
CA LEU A 7 14.03 3.49 -0.07
C LEU A 7 12.69 3.77 0.60
N ILE A 8 12.21 5.00 0.46
CA ILE A 8 10.80 5.37 0.68
C ILE A 8 10.22 5.57 -0.72
N VAL A 9 9.16 4.83 -1.03
CA VAL A 9 8.46 4.88 -2.31
C VAL A 9 7.00 5.19 -2.04
N GLU A 10 6.49 6.25 -2.66
CA GLU A 10 5.06 6.54 -2.71
C GLU A 10 4.52 6.05 -4.05
N HIS A 11 3.36 5.41 -4.01
CA HIS A 11 2.76 4.84 -5.20
C HIS A 11 1.26 4.63 -5.05
N ILE A 12 0.50 4.97 -6.09
CA ILE A 12 -0.94 4.73 -6.19
C ILE A 12 -1.15 3.35 -6.84
N ILE A 13 -2.01 2.52 -6.25
CA ILE A 13 -2.28 1.16 -6.73
C ILE A 13 -3.64 1.13 -7.43
N GLU A 14 -3.65 1.07 -8.75
CA GLU A 14 -4.89 1.21 -9.52
C GLU A 14 -5.60 -0.12 -9.82
N THR A 15 -4.90 -1.26 -9.79
CA THR A 15 -5.49 -2.58 -10.08
C THR A 15 -4.93 -3.71 -9.22
N GLU A 16 -5.68 -4.82 -9.12
CA GLU A 16 -5.24 -6.04 -8.43
C GLU A 16 -4.02 -6.66 -9.13
N GLU A 17 -3.98 -6.66 -10.47
CA GLU A 17 -2.82 -7.17 -11.22
C GLU A 17 -1.57 -6.34 -10.95
N TRP A 18 -1.74 -5.03 -10.75
CA TRP A 18 -0.63 -4.16 -10.39
C TRP A 18 -0.11 -4.46 -8.99
N MET A 19 -1.02 -4.62 -8.02
CA MET A 19 -0.65 -5.03 -6.68
C MET A 19 0.09 -6.38 -6.67
N HIS A 20 -0.40 -7.35 -7.46
CA HIS A 20 0.25 -8.64 -7.63
C HIS A 20 1.66 -8.50 -8.21
N ARG A 21 1.83 -7.70 -9.26
CA ARG A 21 3.15 -7.44 -9.85
C ARG A 21 4.12 -6.82 -8.85
N LEU A 22 3.67 -5.88 -8.03
CA LEU A 22 4.51 -5.25 -7.01
C LEU A 22 4.99 -6.24 -5.96
N VAL A 23 4.11 -7.12 -5.47
CA VAL A 23 4.50 -8.15 -4.50
C VAL A 23 5.51 -9.12 -5.09
N CYS A 24 5.32 -9.59 -6.33
CA CYS A 24 6.31 -10.45 -6.99
C CYS A 24 7.63 -9.74 -7.23
N LEU A 25 7.60 -8.48 -7.69
CA LEU A 25 8.79 -7.69 -7.98
C LEU A 25 9.60 -7.42 -6.70
N LEU A 26 8.91 -7.19 -5.59
CA LEU A 26 9.53 -6.79 -4.33
C LEU A 26 9.71 -7.94 -3.33
N GLU A 27 9.31 -9.17 -3.68
CA GLU A 27 9.46 -10.38 -2.84
C GLU A 27 10.87 -10.53 -2.23
N PRO A 28 11.99 -10.26 -2.93
CA PRO A 28 13.32 -10.42 -2.37
C PRO A 28 13.72 -9.36 -1.34
N PHE A 29 12.90 -8.32 -1.09
CA PHE A 29 13.24 -7.19 -0.24
C PHE A 29 12.40 -7.15 1.05
N ASP A 30 12.95 -6.52 2.09
CA ASP A 30 12.21 -6.21 3.32
C ASP A 30 11.30 -4.99 3.10
N VAL A 31 10.05 -5.26 2.71
CA VAL A 31 9.03 -4.24 2.47
C VAL A 31 8.15 -4.07 3.70
N PHE A 32 8.04 -2.82 4.18
CA PHE A 32 7.04 -2.41 5.16
C PHE A 32 6.02 -1.51 4.47
N PHE A 33 4.81 -2.04 4.31
CA PHE A 33 3.80 -1.43 3.44
C PHE A 33 2.80 -0.61 4.25
N ILE A 34 2.68 0.67 3.93
CA ILE A 34 1.88 1.63 4.70
C ILE A 34 0.68 2.10 3.87
N GLY A 35 -0.52 1.98 4.44
CA GLY A 35 -1.74 2.57 3.89
C GLY A 35 -1.92 3.98 4.42
N LEU A 36 -1.86 4.98 3.56
CA LEU A 36 -2.14 6.37 3.91
C LEU A 36 -3.53 6.77 3.43
N HIS A 37 -4.45 6.93 4.37
CA HIS A 37 -5.84 7.30 4.10
C HIS A 37 -6.04 8.82 4.20
N CYS A 38 -6.96 9.33 3.39
CA CYS A 38 -7.42 10.71 3.46
C CYS A 38 -8.92 10.74 3.24
N PRO A 39 -9.70 11.47 4.06
CA PRO A 39 -11.12 11.66 3.79
C PRO A 39 -11.35 12.24 2.39
N LEU A 40 -12.31 11.68 1.65
CA LEU A 40 -12.61 12.10 0.27
C LEU A 40 -12.82 13.62 0.15
N ILE A 41 -13.52 14.22 1.11
CA ILE A 41 -13.76 15.68 1.13
C ILE A 41 -12.46 16.50 1.15
N GLU A 42 -11.43 16.03 1.87
CA GLU A 42 -10.14 16.71 1.94
C GLU A 42 -9.31 16.46 0.69
N LEU A 43 -9.41 15.27 0.08
CA LEU A 43 -8.83 14.98 -1.22
C LEU A 43 -9.37 15.91 -2.31
N GLU A 44 -10.70 16.05 -2.42
CA GLU A 44 -11.35 16.94 -3.39
C GLU A 44 -10.98 18.40 -3.16
N ARG A 45 -10.94 18.85 -1.89
CA ARG A 45 -10.51 20.22 -1.54
C ARG A 45 -9.07 20.48 -1.97
N ARG A 46 -8.15 19.51 -1.76
CA ARG A 46 -6.74 19.62 -2.15
C ARG A 46 -6.55 19.55 -3.66
N GLU A 47 -7.29 18.70 -4.37
CA GLU A 47 -7.28 18.61 -5.83
C GLU A 47 -7.67 19.96 -6.46
N ALA A 48 -8.80 20.53 -6.01
CA ALA A 48 -9.27 21.83 -6.47
C ALA A 48 -8.26 22.96 -6.19
N ALA A 49 -7.56 22.90 -5.03
CA ALA A 49 -6.55 23.88 -4.67
C ALA A 49 -5.24 23.77 -5.48
N ARG A 50 -4.88 22.56 -5.96
CA ARG A 50 -3.66 22.37 -6.78
C ARG A 50 -3.86 22.88 -8.21
N GLY A 51 -5.04 22.65 -8.80
CA GLY A 51 -5.39 23.16 -10.13
C GLY A 51 -4.61 22.56 -11.31
N ASP A 52 -3.78 21.54 -11.07
CA ASP A 52 -2.93 20.86 -12.05
C ASP A 52 -3.44 19.46 -12.47
N ARG A 53 -4.47 18.95 -11.79
CA ARG A 53 -5.10 17.64 -12.06
C ARG A 53 -6.49 17.80 -12.68
N ARG A 54 -6.97 16.79 -13.42
CA ARG A 54 -8.37 16.77 -13.86
C ARG A 54 -9.26 16.55 -12.65
N ALA A 55 -10.32 17.34 -12.55
CA ALA A 55 -11.29 17.19 -11.47
C ALA A 55 -11.88 15.77 -11.47
N GLY A 56 -11.91 15.14 -10.30
CA GLY A 56 -12.48 13.81 -10.06
C GLY A 56 -11.49 12.65 -10.05
N GLU A 57 -10.21 12.87 -10.35
CA GLU A 57 -9.18 11.85 -10.24
C GLU A 57 -9.00 11.39 -8.78
N ALA A 58 -9.00 12.34 -7.84
CA ALA A 58 -8.83 12.03 -6.42
C ALA A 58 -9.95 11.12 -5.87
N LYS A 59 -11.17 11.25 -6.41
CA LYS A 59 -12.29 10.37 -6.05
C LYS A 59 -12.11 8.96 -6.60
N GLN A 60 -11.67 8.84 -7.84
CA GLN A 60 -11.40 7.54 -8.46
C GLN A 60 -10.29 6.80 -7.71
N ASP A 61 -9.21 7.51 -7.36
CA ASP A 61 -8.10 6.97 -6.57
C ASP A 61 -8.58 6.49 -5.18
N TYR A 62 -9.43 7.28 -4.50
CA TYR A 62 -10.02 6.97 -3.20
C TYR A 62 -10.85 5.68 -3.20
N GLU A 63 -11.69 5.50 -4.23
CA GLU A 63 -12.59 4.34 -4.32
C GLU A 63 -11.86 3.03 -4.61
N THR A 64 -10.62 3.11 -5.12
CA THR A 64 -9.93 1.96 -5.73
C THR A 64 -8.68 1.52 -4.96
N THR A 65 -7.83 2.47 -4.55
CA THR A 65 -6.43 2.21 -4.16
C THR A 65 -6.24 1.25 -2.99
N HIS A 66 -7.19 1.25 -2.04
CA HIS A 66 -7.08 0.48 -0.80
C HIS A 66 -7.77 -0.89 -0.86
N ASN A 67 -8.26 -1.32 -2.03
CA ASN A 67 -9.07 -2.54 -2.16
C ASN A 67 -8.28 -3.81 -2.53
N PHE A 68 -6.96 -3.70 -2.78
CA PHE A 68 -6.18 -4.78 -3.40
C PHE A 68 -5.23 -5.53 -2.46
N GLY A 69 -5.25 -5.23 -1.17
CA GLY A 69 -4.31 -5.86 -0.24
C GLY A 69 -4.49 -5.46 1.21
N VAL A 70 -3.48 -5.78 2.01
CA VAL A 70 -3.38 -5.42 3.42
C VAL A 70 -2.11 -4.62 3.66
N TYR A 71 -2.06 -3.87 4.75
CA TYR A 71 -0.91 -3.06 5.14
C TYR A 71 -0.24 -3.61 6.40
N ASP A 72 1.00 -3.21 6.64
CA ASP A 72 1.68 -3.40 7.92
C ASP A 72 1.34 -2.28 8.91
N LEU A 73 0.96 -1.11 8.40
CA LEU A 73 0.47 0.03 9.16
C LEU A 73 -0.54 0.81 8.31
N GLU A 74 -1.66 1.20 8.90
CA GLU A 74 -2.59 2.17 8.32
C GLU A 74 -2.53 3.46 9.13
N ILE A 75 -2.43 4.59 8.43
CA ILE A 75 -2.44 5.94 9.01
C ILE A 75 -3.36 6.86 8.22
N THR A 76 -3.74 7.97 8.82
CA THR A 76 -4.55 9.01 8.18
C THR A 76 -3.75 10.30 8.04
N SER A 77 -3.99 11.01 6.93
CA SER A 77 -3.41 12.34 6.66
C SER A 77 -4.05 13.48 7.46
N MET A 78 -4.98 13.16 8.36
CA MET A 78 -5.64 14.11 9.25
C MET A 78 -4.85 14.35 10.54
N GLU A 79 -3.90 13.48 10.87
CA GLU A 79 -3.02 13.67 12.02
C GLU A 79 -1.95 14.73 11.73
N PRO A 80 -1.43 15.41 12.77
CA PRO A 80 -0.24 16.25 12.64
C PRO A 80 0.94 15.46 12.06
N LEU A 81 1.77 16.12 11.25
CA LEU A 81 2.89 15.50 10.56
C LEU A 81 3.83 14.76 11.52
N GLU A 82 4.19 15.41 12.62
CA GLU A 82 5.09 14.87 13.64
C GLU A 82 4.53 13.59 14.25
N SER A 83 3.22 13.56 14.54
CA SER A 83 2.53 12.38 15.05
C SER A 83 2.53 11.24 14.03
N SER A 84 2.28 11.53 12.75
CA SER A 84 2.34 10.52 11.70
C SER A 84 3.75 9.93 11.54
N VAL A 85 4.77 10.79 11.56
CA VAL A 85 6.17 10.36 11.44
C VAL A 85 6.58 9.50 12.63
N GLU A 86 6.22 9.89 13.86
CA GLU A 86 6.50 9.10 15.06
C GLU A 86 5.81 7.74 15.01
N ALA A 87 4.55 7.69 14.57
CA ALA A 87 3.81 6.44 14.40
C ALA A 87 4.50 5.51 13.38
N VAL A 88 4.91 6.03 12.23
CA VAL A 88 5.61 5.26 11.19
C VAL A 88 6.94 4.71 11.71
N ILE A 89 7.77 5.54 12.35
CA ILE A 89 9.07 5.11 12.88
C ILE A 89 8.89 4.05 13.97
N SER A 90 7.93 4.25 14.87
CA SER A 90 7.66 3.32 15.98
C SER A 90 7.15 1.98 15.46
N ALA A 91 6.23 1.99 14.49
CA ALA A 91 5.72 0.78 13.88
C ALA A 91 6.81 0.03 13.09
N TRP A 92 7.66 0.73 12.33
CA TRP A 92 8.80 0.12 11.65
C TRP A 92 9.75 -0.56 12.63
N LYS A 93 10.08 0.07 13.76
CA LYS A 93 10.95 -0.51 14.80
C LYS A 93 10.31 -1.74 15.47
N ALA A 94 9.00 -1.75 15.63
CA ALA A 94 8.26 -2.83 16.29
C ALA A 94 7.73 -3.89 15.32
N ARG A 95 8.01 -3.77 14.02
CA ARG A 95 7.42 -4.63 12.99
C ARG A 95 7.75 -6.10 13.21
N LYS A 96 6.81 -6.96 12.85
CA LYS A 96 6.93 -8.41 12.96
C LYS A 96 6.80 -9.05 11.60
N LEU A 97 7.48 -10.19 11.42
CA LEU A 97 7.29 -11.04 10.27
C LEU A 97 6.14 -12.04 10.53
N PRO A 98 5.42 -12.48 9.47
CA PRO A 98 5.58 -12.06 8.07
C PRO A 98 5.05 -10.65 7.82
N SER A 99 5.67 -9.89 6.89
CA SER A 99 5.17 -8.56 6.46
C SER A 99 3.91 -8.70 5.59
N ALA A 100 3.24 -7.59 5.29
CA ALA A 100 2.08 -7.55 4.41
C ALA A 100 2.37 -8.18 3.05
N PHE A 101 3.51 -7.83 2.45
CA PHE A 101 3.94 -8.38 1.17
C PHE A 101 4.17 -9.90 1.26
N SER A 102 4.80 -10.38 2.33
CA SER A 102 4.98 -11.82 2.54
C SER A 102 3.65 -12.56 2.73
N ARG A 103 2.68 -11.97 3.45
CA ARG A 103 1.33 -12.53 3.60
C ARG A 103 0.61 -12.62 2.26
N MET A 104 0.63 -11.56 1.47
CA MET A 104 -0.01 -11.51 0.14
C MET A 104 0.63 -12.49 -0.85
N ALA A 105 1.97 -12.59 -0.88
CA ALA A 105 2.68 -13.55 -1.71
C ALA A 105 2.26 -15.01 -1.40
N HIS A 106 2.14 -15.33 -0.10
CA HIS A 106 1.68 -16.64 0.35
C HIS A 106 0.24 -16.91 -0.09
N ASP A 107 -0.69 -15.98 0.18
CA ASP A 107 -2.11 -16.15 -0.12
C ASP A 107 -2.36 -16.35 -1.63
N TRP A 108 -1.66 -15.61 -2.48
CA TRP A 108 -1.78 -15.77 -3.94
C TRP A 108 -1.12 -17.05 -4.44
N SER A 109 0.00 -17.47 -3.85
CA SER A 109 0.58 -18.78 -4.17
C SER A 109 -0.39 -19.91 -3.84
N VAL A 110 -1.15 -19.81 -2.74
CA VAL A 110 -2.16 -20.82 -2.37
C VAL A 110 -3.35 -20.81 -3.33
N ARG A 111 -3.83 -19.61 -3.73
CA ARG A 111 -4.92 -19.48 -4.71
C ARG A 111 -4.58 -20.03 -6.09
N ALA A 112 -3.30 -19.97 -6.49
CA ALA A 112 -2.82 -20.44 -7.79
C ALA A 112 -2.68 -21.98 -7.90
N ILE A 113 -2.70 -22.72 -6.78
CA ILE A 113 -2.63 -24.19 -6.81
C ILE A 113 -3.98 -24.74 -7.29
N PRO A 114 -4.02 -25.52 -8.40
CA PRO A 114 -5.26 -26.14 -8.83
C PRO A 114 -5.74 -27.08 -7.73
N LYS A 115 -7.00 -26.96 -7.29
CA LYS A 115 -7.61 -27.98 -6.43
C LYS A 115 -7.57 -29.30 -7.20
N SER A 116 -6.75 -30.25 -6.74
CA SER A 116 -6.80 -31.61 -7.24
C SER A 116 -8.22 -32.11 -7.05
N SER A 117 -8.93 -32.33 -8.16
CA SER A 117 -10.24 -32.97 -8.13
C SER A 117 -10.00 -34.42 -7.72
N SER A 118 -10.19 -34.73 -6.44
CA SER A 118 -10.30 -36.10 -5.97
C SER A 118 -11.59 -36.67 -6.53
N ALA A 119 -11.47 -37.47 -7.59
CA ALA A 119 -12.50 -38.41 -8.04
C ALA A 119 -12.33 -39.74 -7.29
#